data_AF-A0A2A3LFS0-F1
#
_entry.id   AF-A0A2A3LFS0-F1
#
_cell.length_a   1.000
_cell.length_b   1.000
_cell.length_c   1.000
_cell.angle_alpha   90.00
_cell.angle_beta   90.00
_cell.angle_gamma   90.00
#
_symmetry.space_group_name_H-M   'P 1'
#
loop_
_entity.id
_entity.type
_entity.pdbx_description
1 polymer ?
#
loop_
_entity_poly.entity_id
_entity_poly.type
_entity_poly.pdbx_seq_one_letter_code
_entity_poly.pdbx_strand_id
1 'polypeptide(L)'
;MKIIFGGPTFFTQADEDRFFGWLQALPECRDVRGVGTDLEVSLSTPISPDTVQQMLVLFRRWCLDPAPLLPLRSPETASFVLWDTSLQQAPHGA
;
A
#
# COMPACT_ATOMS: atom_id res chain seq x y z
N MET A 1 -12.69 7.88 -0.29
CA MET A 1 -12.00 7.11 -1.35
C MET A 1 -11.77 5.70 -0.85
N LYS A 2 -11.85 4.67 -1.70
CA LYS A 2 -11.55 3.29 -1.32
C LYS A 2 -10.48 2.72 -2.24
N ILE A 3 -9.52 2.00 -1.67
CA ILE A 3 -8.46 1.28 -2.39
C ILE A 3 -8.58 -0.19 -2.01
N ILE A 4 -8.57 -1.07 -3.01
CA ILE A 4 -8.67 -2.52 -2.82
C ILE A 4 -7.44 -3.15 -3.47
N PHE A 5 -6.75 -4.02 -2.74
CA PHE A 5 -5.54 -4.70 -3.22
C PHE A 5 -5.37 -6.05 -2.52
N GLY A 6 -4.67 -6.99 -3.17
CA GLY A 6 -4.31 -8.26 -2.55
C GLY A 6 -3.41 -8.04 -1.34
N GLY A 7 -3.80 -8.57 -0.18
CA GLY A 7 -3.03 -8.42 1.05
C GLY A 7 -1.70 -9.18 1.01
N PRO A 8 -0.69 -8.74 1.78
CA PRO A 8 0.57 -9.48 1.88
C PRO A 8 0.38 -10.78 2.67
N THR A 9 1.25 -11.74 2.40
CA THR A 9 1.36 -12.95 3.23
C THR A 9 2.21 -12.66 4.45
N PHE A 10 1.66 -12.86 5.65
CA PHE A 10 2.40 -12.73 6.91
C PHE A 10 2.91 -14.08 7.39
N PHE A 11 4.13 -14.10 7.92
CA PHE A 11 4.74 -15.29 8.54
C PHE A 11 4.73 -15.23 10.07
N THR A 12 4.46 -14.05 10.65
CA THR A 12 4.37 -13.84 12.09
C THR A 12 3.27 -12.81 12.41
N GLN A 13 2.67 -12.92 13.60
CA GLN A 13 1.71 -11.92 14.09
C GLN A 13 2.34 -10.52 14.19
N ALA A 14 3.62 -10.45 14.58
CA ALA A 14 4.33 -9.18 14.71
C ALA A 14 4.48 -8.44 13.38
N ASP A 15 4.61 -9.17 12.27
CA ASP A 15 4.65 -8.62 10.92
C ASP A 15 3.29 -8.08 10.50
N GLU A 16 2.23 -8.84 10.78
CA GLU A 16 0.85 -8.42 10.57
C GLU A 16 0.51 -7.13 11.35
N ASP A 17 0.82 -7.11 12.65
CA ASP A 17 0.57 -5.96 13.52
C ASP A 17 1.32 -4.70 13.05
N ARG A 18 2.55 -4.85 12.55
CA ARG A 18 3.34 -3.74 12.00
C ARG A 18 2.75 -3.20 10.71
N PHE A 19 2.34 -4.08 9.80
CA PHE A 19 1.73 -3.67 8.54
C PHE A 19 0.46 -2.87 8.79
N PHE A 20 -0.46 -3.42 9.59
CA PHE A 20 -1.72 -2.74 9.89
C PHE A 20 -1.50 -1.49 10.76
N GLY A 21 -0.54 -1.52 11.68
CA GLY A 21 -0.15 -0.36 12.47
C GLY A 21 0.31 0.80 11.60
N TRP A 22 1.12 0.55 10.56
CA TRP A 22 1.51 1.60 9.64
C TRP A 22 0.37 2.10 8.74
N LEU A 23 -0.50 1.22 8.25
CA LEU A 23 -1.67 1.64 7.47
C LEU A 23 -2.61 2.53 8.29
N GLN A 24 -2.91 2.13 9.52
CA GLN A 24 -3.81 2.89 10.41
C GLN A 24 -3.19 4.18 10.93
N ALA A 25 -1.86 4.28 10.93
CA ALA A 25 -1.15 5.52 11.28
C ALA A 25 -1.20 6.59 10.18
N LEU A 26 -1.62 6.24 8.96
CA LEU A 26 -1.77 7.23 7.88
C LEU A 26 -2.88 8.22 8.26
N PRO A 27 -2.64 9.54 8.16
CA PRO A 27 -3.57 10.55 8.66
C PRO A 27 -4.95 10.53 7.98
N GLU A 28 -5.00 10.13 6.72
CA GLU A 28 -6.27 9.99 5.99
C GLU A 28 -6.91 8.60 6.08
N CYS A 29 -6.26 7.62 6.73
CA CYS A 29 -6.84 6.28 6.88
C CYS A 29 -8.00 6.31 7.88
N ARG A 30 -9.16 5.80 7.43
CA ARG A 30 -10.38 5.74 8.24
C ARG A 30 -10.70 4.33 8.68
N ASP A 31 -10.45 3.37 7.81
CA ASP A 31 -10.84 1.98 8.03
C ASP A 31 -10.00 1.06 7.16
N VAL A 32 -9.66 -0.11 7.70
CA VAL A 32 -8.95 -1.18 7.01
C VAL A 32 -9.69 -2.48 7.27
N ARG A 33 -10.14 -3.16 6.22
CA ARG A 33 -10.87 -4.43 6.33
C ARG A 33 -10.24 -5.50 5.45
N GLY A 34 -10.04 -6.68 6.02
CA GLY A 34 -9.78 -7.89 5.26
C GLY A 34 -11.07 -8.44 4.64
N VAL A 35 -11.02 -8.73 3.34
CA VAL A 35 -12.09 -9.37 2.57
C VAL A 35 -11.50 -10.55 1.81
N GLY A 36 -11.53 -11.73 2.43
CA GLY A 36 -10.85 -12.92 1.88
C GLY A 36 -9.34 -12.71 1.85
N THR A 37 -8.75 -12.70 0.65
CA THR A 37 -7.32 -12.42 0.43
C THR A 37 -7.04 -10.95 0.13
N ASP A 38 -8.08 -10.12 -0.02
CA ASP A 38 -7.95 -8.70 -0.34
C ASP A 38 -8.05 -7.83 0.91
N LEU A 39 -7.48 -6.64 0.82
CA LEU A 39 -7.59 -5.57 1.79
C LEU A 39 -8.34 -4.40 1.18
N GLU A 40 -9.41 -3.96 1.85
CA GLU A 40 -10.09 -2.71 1.56
C GLU A 40 -9.60 -1.63 2.54
N VAL A 41 -8.99 -0.58 2.00
CA VAL A 41 -8.57 0.60 2.77
C VAL A 41 -9.45 1.79 2.38
N SER A 42 -10.12 2.37 3.38
CA SER A 42 -10.92 3.57 3.22
C SER A 42 -10.12 4.80 3.63
N LEU A 43 -10.00 5.77 2.72
CA LEU A 43 -9.30 7.04 2.92
C LEU A 43 -10.27 8.22 2.89
N SER A 44 -10.12 9.18 3.79
CA SER A 44 -10.80 10.47 3.70
C SER A 44 -10.16 11.39 2.67
N THR A 45 -10.98 12.16 1.96
CA THR A 45 -10.53 13.16 0.98
C THR A 45 -10.58 14.57 1.58
N PRO A 46 -9.65 15.48 1.24
CA PRO A 46 -8.54 15.30 0.29
C PRO A 46 -7.43 14.40 0.86
N ILE A 47 -6.75 13.66 -0.02
CA ILE A 47 -5.61 12.80 0.34
C ILE A 47 -4.34 13.60 0.11
N SER A 48 -3.48 13.66 1.11
CA SER A 48 -2.21 14.39 1.04
C SER A 48 -1.18 13.63 0.19
N PRO A 49 -0.26 14.36 -0.48
CA PRO A 49 0.87 13.74 -1.16
C PRO A 49 1.72 12.84 -0.25
N ASP A 50 1.85 13.21 1.03
CA ASP A 50 2.58 12.45 2.05
C ASP A 50 1.94 11.07 2.29
N THR A 51 0.62 11.01 2.49
CA THR A 51 -0.11 9.72 2.61
C THR A 51 0.13 8.84 1.38
N VAL A 52 0.08 9.39 0.17
CA VAL A 52 0.33 8.62 -1.06
C VAL A 52 1.77 8.09 -1.11
N GLN A 53 2.76 8.89 -0.74
CA GLN A 53 4.16 8.47 -0.66
C GLN A 53 4.35 7.35 0.37
N GLN A 54 3.75 7.49 1.55
CA GLN A 54 3.81 6.45 2.59
C GLN A 54 3.15 5.15 2.12
N MET A 55 2.00 5.23 1.43
CA MET A 55 1.37 4.04 0.84
C MET A 55 2.29 3.35 -0.19
N LEU A 56 2.95 4.12 -1.06
CA LEU A 56 3.91 3.55 -2.03
C LEU A 56 5.08 2.86 -1.33
N VAL A 57 5.60 3.45 -0.24
CA VAL A 57 6.66 2.84 0.57
C VAL A 57 6.16 1.55 1.24
N LEU A 58 4.93 1.53 1.77
CA LEU A 58 4.34 0.33 2.35
C LEU A 58 4.18 -0.78 1.31
N PHE A 59 3.64 -0.45 0.13
CA PHE A 59 3.48 -1.41 -0.96
C PHE A 59 4.83 -1.99 -1.37
N ARG A 60 5.87 -1.15 -1.50
CA ARG A 60 7.22 -1.63 -1.82
C ARG A 60 7.81 -2.51 -0.74
N ARG A 61 7.66 -2.14 0.55
CA ARG A 61 8.22 -2.88 1.69
C ARG A 61 7.60 -4.27 1.81
N TRP A 62 6.32 -4.41 1.48
CA TRP A 62 5.58 -5.66 1.57
C TRP A 62 5.41 -6.38 0.22
N CYS A 63 6.15 -5.96 -0.80
CA CYS A 63 6.13 -6.58 -2.13
C CYS A 63 4.72 -6.62 -2.76
N LEU A 64 3.94 -5.56 -2.57
CA LEU A 64 2.59 -5.39 -3.11
C LEU A 64 2.62 -4.63 -4.45
N ASP A 65 1.67 -4.97 -5.32
CA ASP A 65 1.50 -4.30 -6.62
C ASP A 65 0.93 -2.88 -6.43
N PRO A 66 1.59 -1.81 -6.93
CA PRO A 66 1.15 -0.44 -6.74
C PRO A 66 0.02 0.00 -7.69
N ALA A 67 -0.47 -0.84 -8.61
CA ALA A 67 -1.52 -0.44 -9.56
C ALA A 67 -2.80 0.11 -8.88
N PRO A 68 -3.26 -0.43 -7.74
CA PRO A 68 -4.42 0.11 -7.01
C PRO A 68 -4.23 1.55 -6.52
N LEU A 69 -2.98 2.03 -6.40
CA LEU A 69 -2.66 3.39 -5.98
C LEU A 69 -2.66 4.39 -7.14
N LEU A 70 -2.66 3.95 -8.41
CA LEU A 70 -2.62 4.83 -9.58
C LEU A 70 -3.67 5.95 -9.58
N PRO A 71 -4.93 5.74 -9.12
CA PRO A 71 -5.92 6.81 -9.02
C PRO A 71 -5.53 7.94 -8.05
N LEU A 72 -4.57 7.70 -7.16
CA LEU A 72 -4.03 8.68 -6.21
C LEU A 72 -2.83 9.45 -6.78
N ARG A 73 -2.33 9.09 -7.97
CA ARG A 73 -1.21 9.78 -8.61
C ARG A 73 -1.62 11.21 -8.96
N SER A 74 -0.85 12.16 -8.47
CA SER A 74 -1.06 13.59 -8.68
C SER A 74 0.24 14.23 -9.19
N PRO A 75 0.23 15.48 -9.69
CA PRO A 75 1.45 16.18 -10.10
C PRO A 75 2.52 16.24 -9.00
N GLU A 76 2.09 16.32 -7.73
CA GLU A 76 2.98 16.38 -6.56
C GLU A 76 3.67 15.05 -6.26
N THR A 77 3.04 13.93 -6.62
CA THR A 77 3.56 12.58 -6.37
C THR A 77 4.13 11.93 -7.63
N ALA A 78 3.91 12.49 -8.82
CA ALA A 78 4.20 11.84 -10.10
C ALA A 78 5.67 11.49 -10.33
N SER A 79 6.60 12.26 -9.73
CA SER A 79 8.05 12.03 -9.82
C SER A 79 8.59 11.01 -8.83
N PHE A 80 7.73 10.46 -7.95
CA PHE A 80 8.15 9.52 -6.93
C PHE A 80 8.53 8.17 -7.57
N VAL A 81 9.78 7.72 -7.33
CA VAL A 81 10.38 6.57 -8.01
C VAL A 81 9.60 5.25 -7.84
N LEU A 82 8.82 5.13 -6.76
CA LEU A 82 8.07 3.92 -6.45
C LEU A 82 6.82 3.71 -7.31
N TRP A 83 6.42 4.68 -8.14
CA TRP A 83 5.36 4.47 -9.13
C TRP A 83 5.76 3.47 -10.21
N ASP A 84 7.02 3.53 -10.66
CA ASP A 84 7.52 2.78 -11.81
C ASP A 84 8.48 1.65 -11.39
N THR A 85 8.68 1.46 -10.09
CA THR A 85 9.52 0.39 -9.56
C THR A 85 8.75 -0.93 -9.61
N SER A 86 8.85 -1.62 -10.75
CA SER A 86 8.41 -3.01 -10.83
C SER A 86 9.18 -3.85 -9.81
N LEU A 87 8.46 -4.65 -9.04
CA LEU A 87 9.06 -5.65 -8.18
C LEU A 87 9.71 -6.68 -9.11
N GLN A 88 11.01 -6.54 -9.38
CA GLN A 88 11.81 -7.60 -9.99
C GLN A 88 11.63 -8.82 -9.07
N GLN A 89 10.81 -9.78 -9.50
CA GLN A 89 10.68 -11.05 -8.79
C GLN A 89 12.08 -11.67 -8.76
N ALA A 90 12.59 -11.96 -7.56
CA ALA A 90 13.79 -12.77 -7.45
C ALA A 90 13.56 -14.06 -8.25
N PRO A 91 14.51 -14.50 -9.11
CA PRO A 91 14.33 -15.73 -9.86
C PRO A 91 14.12 -16.85 -8.84
N HIS A 92 12.95 -17.50 -8.92
CA HIS A 92 12.72 -18.76 -8.23
C HIS A 92 13.84 -19.71 -8.67
N GLY A 93 14.70 -20.07 -7.72
CA GLY A 93 15.74 -21.07 -7.93
C GLY A 93 15.12 -22.36 -8.45
N ALA A 94 15.76 -22.91 -9.47
CA ALA A 94 15.43 -24.13 -10.21
C ALA A 94 15.39 -25.38 -9.33
#